data_AF-A0A7S2LC89-F1
#
_entry.id   AF-A0A7S2LC89-F1
#
_cell.length_a   1.000
_cell.length_b   1.000
_cell.length_c   1.000
_cell.angle_alpha   90.00
_cell.angle_beta   90.00
_cell.angle_gamma   90.00
#
_symmetry.space_group_name_H-M   'P 1'
#
loop_
_entity.id
_entity.type
_entity.pdbx_description
1 polymer ?
#
loop_
_entity_poly.entity_id
_entity_poly.type
_entity_poly.pdbx_seq_one_letter_code
_entity_poly.pdbx_strand_id
1 'polypeptide(L)'
;PRWARAGGMFKCFKGSAEEEGDGPPGELDLECVSWNLAAINNNPFEYYVTLENEPGYEQLMRAVEAFIDNPGEGDIPLSSVFTAAMFDRLLIAMAQQGWSGIDKVADMWREDFSKRTLIKGFLKDKELGAKRLASMPDRVTNTINTTDGKVVYRPTVINNYQQEMRDLGSWFDQWYQFMFATEVSIKGKRGDIKQQKVCELLQPIPRSKYPAITEEEEAISIPLQMLVQALFDAVLVHIMNACAGPSVNWHELKLQLCRALVLNKQDSVLRVLAEYPGYSGADVIFLQEAAGAFVEAFRAHELLNSRFVLLAPKAIDHVRDQNSVVLVARSRLADEAQVEEFDVSAALGSAVPVADGDLATFAVPLHFGSRTARVVLASFHGDTAGLSSLPVTDAVRRAASAGAEGGLPIVMGMDANSQRRQDPKGATLYVGDFVAALSGGGQSDATLAPLEHSWEGEDTTKWHTTFNARTFLQPQLNKAVRFEERATSNLTDCHPKDFIVFSQGSFGIARHAVRDNTGRGEFVEEMDFPTSTFPSDHAIVSAALRWKSAL
;
A
#
# COMPACT_ATOMS: atom_id res chain seq x y z
N PRO A 1 8.08 50.87 -5.30
CA PRO A 1 9.20 51.14 -6.23
C PRO A 1 9.47 49.89 -7.08
N ARG A 2 9.44 50.09 -8.41
CA ARG A 2 9.68 49.15 -9.52
C ARG A 2 10.75 48.12 -9.17
N TRP A 3 10.57 46.82 -9.41
CA TRP A 3 11.00 46.14 -10.65
C TRP A 3 9.96 45.16 -11.18
N ALA A 4 9.81 45.15 -12.50
CA ALA A 4 8.85 44.37 -13.26
C ALA A 4 9.58 43.41 -14.22
N ARG A 5 8.92 42.28 -14.51
CA ARG A 5 8.94 41.47 -15.75
C ARG A 5 10.23 40.71 -16.13
N ALA A 6 10.14 39.39 -16.01
CA ALA A 6 10.35 38.48 -17.14
C ALA A 6 9.24 37.40 -17.08
N GLY A 7 8.28 37.49 -18.00
CA GLY A 7 7.15 36.58 -18.07
C GLY A 7 7.49 35.34 -18.89
N GLY A 8 7.36 34.18 -18.25
CA GLY A 8 7.13 32.89 -18.91
C GLY A 8 5.72 32.45 -18.56
N MET A 9 4.75 32.94 -19.32
CA MET A 9 3.34 32.62 -19.15
C MET A 9 3.11 31.25 -19.80
N PHE A 10 3.13 30.17 -19.01
CA PHE A 10 2.57 28.91 -19.47
C PHE A 10 1.07 29.13 -19.62
N LYS A 11 0.62 29.17 -20.87
CA LYS A 11 -0.79 29.17 -21.23
C LYS A 11 -1.39 27.87 -20.70
N CYS A 12 -2.18 27.99 -19.63
CA CYS A 12 -3.32 27.12 -19.42
C CYS A 12 -4.13 27.17 -20.72
N PHE A 13 -4.13 26.08 -21.49
CA PHE A 13 -5.02 25.92 -22.63
C PHE A 13 -6.45 25.87 -22.08
N LYS A 14 -7.11 27.04 -22.02
CA LYS A 14 -8.55 27.09 -22.19
C LYS A 14 -8.81 26.73 -23.64
N GLY A 15 -8.99 25.43 -23.90
CA GLY A 15 -9.59 24.96 -25.13
C GLY A 15 -10.90 25.69 -25.34
N SER A 16 -11.04 26.24 -26.55
CA SER A 16 -12.31 26.72 -27.07
C SER A 16 -13.36 25.63 -26.87
N ALA A 17 -14.46 26.00 -26.23
CA ALA A 17 -15.69 25.22 -26.22
C ALA A 17 -16.23 25.15 -27.66
N GLU A 18 -15.80 24.13 -28.38
CA GLU A 18 -16.55 23.52 -29.46
C GLU A 18 -16.90 22.10 -29.00
N GLU A 19 -18.15 21.73 -29.25
CA GLU A 19 -18.90 20.61 -28.70
C GLU A 19 -18.15 19.26 -28.74
N GLU A 20 -17.63 18.81 -27.60
CA GLU A 20 -17.42 17.38 -27.34
C GLU A 20 -18.40 16.93 -26.24
N GLY A 21 -19.23 15.95 -26.60
CA GLY A 21 -20.44 15.60 -25.89
C GLY A 21 -20.18 14.95 -24.55
N ASP A 22 -20.53 15.66 -23.50
CA ASP A 22 -20.74 15.17 -22.13
C ASP A 22 -22.10 14.42 -22.02
N GLY A 23 -22.41 13.58 -23.03
CA GLY A 23 -23.61 12.76 -23.09
C GLY A 23 -23.44 11.48 -22.25
N PRO A 24 -24.53 10.83 -21.81
CA PRO A 24 -24.44 9.52 -21.17
C PRO A 24 -23.72 8.53 -22.11
N PRO A 25 -23.01 7.52 -21.57
CA PRO A 25 -22.34 6.52 -22.39
C PRO A 25 -23.33 5.92 -23.40
N GLY A 26 -22.92 5.84 -24.67
CA GLY A 26 -23.77 5.21 -25.68
C GLY A 26 -24.00 3.74 -25.33
N GLU A 27 -25.07 3.10 -25.81
CA GLU A 27 -25.35 1.68 -25.50
C GLU A 27 -24.20 0.71 -25.86
N LEU A 28 -23.29 1.16 -26.74
CA LEU A 28 -22.08 0.45 -27.19
C LEU A 28 -20.82 0.74 -26.36
N ASP A 29 -20.87 1.74 -25.48
CA ASP A 29 -19.73 2.11 -24.64
C ASP A 29 -19.73 1.27 -23.35
N LEU A 30 -18.54 1.07 -22.79
CA LEU A 30 -18.30 0.34 -21.55
C LEU A 30 -17.52 1.25 -20.60
N GLU A 31 -18.16 1.70 -19.51
CA GLU A 31 -17.51 2.48 -18.46
C GLU A 31 -16.70 1.54 -17.56
N CYS A 32 -15.38 1.68 -17.62
CA CYS A 32 -14.42 0.84 -16.91
C CYS A 32 -13.70 1.64 -15.82
N VAL A 33 -13.53 1.02 -14.65
CA VAL A 33 -12.80 1.58 -13.52
C VAL A 33 -11.75 0.57 -13.06
N SER A 34 -10.52 1.00 -12.78
CA SER A 34 -9.51 0.20 -12.08
C SER A 34 -9.09 0.90 -10.80
N TRP A 35 -9.01 0.16 -9.70
CA TRP A 35 -8.60 0.70 -8.41
C TRP A 35 -7.91 -0.33 -7.53
N ASN A 36 -6.63 -0.09 -7.23
CA ASN A 36 -5.96 -0.79 -6.14
C ASN A 36 -6.44 -0.21 -4.81
N LEU A 37 -7.07 -1.04 -3.96
CA LEU A 37 -7.59 -0.63 -2.65
C LEU A 37 -6.49 -0.47 -1.58
N ALA A 38 -5.28 -0.94 -1.91
CA ALA A 38 -4.09 -0.97 -1.09
C ALA A 38 -4.20 -1.86 0.15
N ALA A 39 -3.06 -2.38 0.59
CA ALA A 39 -2.95 -3.02 1.89
C ALA A 39 -3.34 -2.06 3.02
N ILE A 40 -3.76 -2.63 4.15
CA ILE A 40 -3.86 -1.84 5.39
C ILE A 40 -2.44 -1.51 5.84
N ASN A 41 -2.09 -0.23 5.82
CA ASN A 41 -0.86 0.22 6.45
C ASN A 41 -1.05 0.25 7.97
N ASN A 42 -0.28 -0.57 8.69
CA ASN A 42 -0.36 -0.61 10.15
C ASN A 42 0.24 0.63 10.81
N ASN A 43 1.22 1.31 10.19
CA ASN A 43 1.81 2.53 10.72
C ASN A 43 1.07 3.77 10.17
N PRO A 44 0.25 4.45 11.00
CA PRO A 44 -0.54 5.60 10.55
C PRO A 44 0.32 6.81 10.12
N PHE A 45 1.61 6.82 10.45
CA PHE A 45 2.55 7.88 10.07
C PHE A 45 3.58 7.42 9.03
N GLU A 46 3.48 6.23 8.42
CA GLU A 46 4.54 5.75 7.51
C GLU A 46 4.73 6.68 6.31
N TYR A 47 3.63 7.18 5.77
CA TYR A 47 3.59 8.10 4.64
C TYR A 47 3.01 9.45 5.07
N TYR A 48 3.39 10.51 4.37
CA TYR A 48 2.66 11.77 4.47
C TYR A 48 1.23 11.55 3.98
N VAL A 49 0.28 12.23 4.62
CA VAL A 49 -1.13 12.18 4.24
C VAL A 49 -1.74 13.57 4.24
N THR A 50 -2.86 13.72 3.54
CA THR A 50 -3.66 14.93 3.59
C THR A 50 -4.80 14.77 4.59
N LEU A 51 -4.76 15.53 5.70
CA LEU A 51 -5.87 15.67 6.64
C LEU A 51 -6.55 17.04 6.43
N GLU A 52 -7.77 17.00 5.88
CA GLU A 52 -8.53 18.23 5.60
C GLU A 52 -8.79 19.02 6.90
N ASN A 53 -8.53 20.32 6.88
CA ASN A 53 -8.75 21.25 8.00
C ASN A 53 -7.96 20.95 9.29
N GLU A 54 -6.87 20.17 9.22
CA GLU A 54 -6.05 19.81 10.38
C GLU A 54 -4.60 20.33 10.24
N PRO A 55 -4.36 21.63 10.51
CA PRO A 55 -3.03 22.21 10.39
C PRO A 55 -2.02 21.65 11.39
N GLY A 56 -2.48 21.02 12.48
CA GLY A 56 -1.61 20.40 13.48
C GLY A 56 -0.77 19.24 12.93
N TYR A 57 -1.27 18.55 11.89
CA TYR A 57 -0.55 17.44 11.26
C TYR A 57 0.73 17.91 10.55
N GLU A 58 0.62 18.85 9.60
CA GLU A 58 1.81 19.36 8.88
C GLU A 58 2.81 20.00 9.86
N GLN A 59 2.31 20.75 10.84
CA GLN A 59 3.15 21.35 11.88
C GLN A 59 3.95 20.27 12.62
N LEU A 60 3.30 19.18 13.04
CA LEU A 60 3.94 18.07 13.73
C LEU A 60 4.98 17.38 12.84
N MET A 61 4.62 17.05 11.60
CA MET A 61 5.49 16.32 10.69
C MET A 61 6.77 17.11 10.38
N ARG A 62 6.65 18.41 10.14
CA ARG A 62 7.80 19.31 9.94
C ARG A 62 8.64 19.48 11.21
N ALA A 63 8.02 19.54 12.38
CA ALA A 63 8.73 19.63 13.66
C ALA A 63 9.55 18.36 13.93
N VAL A 64 8.97 17.18 13.65
CA VAL A 64 9.67 15.88 13.75
C VAL A 64 10.87 15.83 12.81
N GLU A 65 10.69 16.22 11.54
CA GLU A 65 11.78 16.30 10.58
C GLU A 65 12.90 17.24 11.06
N ALA A 66 12.53 18.47 11.45
CA ALA A 66 13.49 19.47 11.93
C ALA A 66 14.27 18.98 13.16
N PHE A 67 13.59 18.29 14.09
CA PHE A 67 14.22 17.69 15.26
C PHE A 67 15.20 16.59 14.86
N ILE A 68 14.85 15.72 13.91
CA ILE A 68 15.74 14.64 13.46
C ILE A 68 16.93 15.20 12.68
N ASP A 69 16.77 16.28 11.92
CA ASP A 69 17.87 16.88 11.20
C ASP A 69 18.83 17.65 12.09
N ASN A 70 18.28 18.51 12.93
CA ASN A 70 19.02 19.45 13.74
C ASN A 70 18.52 19.37 15.19
N PRO A 71 18.79 18.25 15.90
CA PRO A 71 18.23 18.02 17.24
C PRO A 71 18.76 18.99 18.30
N GLY A 72 19.86 19.69 18.04
CA GLY A 72 20.43 20.67 18.96
C GLY A 72 20.67 20.09 20.35
N GLU A 73 20.20 20.80 21.38
CA GLU A 73 20.25 20.34 22.78
C GLU A 73 19.27 19.20 23.10
N GLY A 74 18.31 18.93 22.21
CA GLY A 74 17.39 17.79 22.29
C GLY A 74 18.03 16.45 21.93
N ASP A 75 19.26 16.43 21.39
CA ASP A 75 20.02 15.19 21.13
C ASP A 75 20.67 14.64 22.40
N ILE A 76 19.84 14.36 23.40
CA ILE A 76 20.26 13.91 24.72
C ILE A 76 20.65 12.42 24.73
N PRO A 77 21.36 11.93 25.77
CA PRO A 77 21.66 10.51 25.91
C PRO A 77 20.39 9.64 26.01
N LEU A 78 20.44 8.41 25.49
CA LEU A 78 19.34 7.44 25.59
C LEU A 78 18.91 7.17 27.04
N SER A 79 19.84 7.22 27.99
CA SER A 79 19.54 7.08 29.43
C SER A 79 18.60 8.17 29.98
N SER A 80 18.47 9.31 29.29
CA SER A 80 17.54 10.36 29.66
C SER A 80 16.09 10.05 29.30
N VAL A 81 15.85 9.17 28.31
CA VAL A 81 14.49 8.77 27.89
C VAL A 81 14.14 7.34 28.31
N PHE A 82 15.14 6.46 28.40
CA PHE A 82 15.01 5.12 28.92
C PHE A 82 15.86 5.00 30.19
N THR A 83 15.22 5.29 31.33
CA THR A 83 15.93 5.48 32.60
C THR A 83 16.55 4.19 33.13
N ALA A 84 17.51 4.31 34.06
CA ALA A 84 18.09 3.16 34.75
C ALA A 84 17.01 2.28 35.41
N ALA A 85 15.97 2.87 36.00
CA ALA A 85 14.87 2.13 36.61
C ALA A 85 14.06 1.31 35.59
N MET A 86 13.83 1.87 34.39
CA MET A 86 13.19 1.15 33.29
C MET A 86 14.06 -0.02 32.82
N PHE A 87 15.36 0.22 32.68
CA PHE A 87 16.32 -0.79 32.29
C PHE A 87 16.45 -1.92 33.32
N ASP A 88 16.53 -1.62 34.61
CA ASP A 88 16.60 -2.61 35.68
C ASP A 88 15.34 -3.50 35.68
N ARG A 89 14.16 -2.90 35.51
CA ARG A 89 12.90 -3.66 35.41
C ARG A 89 12.87 -4.54 34.16
N LEU A 90 13.42 -4.07 33.05
CA LEU A 90 13.57 -4.87 31.82
C LEU A 90 14.50 -6.07 32.04
N LEU A 91 15.66 -5.87 32.66
CA LEU A 91 16.60 -6.95 32.97
C LEU A 91 15.98 -8.01 33.89
N ILE A 92 15.26 -7.60 34.93
CA ILE A 92 14.53 -8.52 35.82
C ILE A 92 13.53 -9.36 35.01
N ALA A 93 12.79 -8.74 34.08
CA ALA A 93 11.84 -9.46 33.24
C ALA A 93 12.52 -10.48 32.32
N MET A 94 13.62 -10.08 31.67
CA MET A 94 14.43 -10.97 30.83
C MET A 94 14.96 -12.18 31.62
N ALA A 95 15.42 -11.94 32.86
CA ALA A 95 15.92 -12.99 33.74
C ALA A 95 14.80 -13.96 34.15
N GLN A 96 13.59 -13.44 34.42
CA GLN A 96 12.41 -14.26 34.69
C GLN A 96 11.96 -15.09 33.48
N GLN A 97 12.23 -14.63 32.24
CA GLN A 97 12.03 -15.43 31.03
C GLN A 97 13.14 -16.49 30.83
N GLY A 98 14.18 -16.50 31.66
CA GLY A 98 15.30 -17.43 31.53
C GLY A 98 16.18 -17.19 30.30
N TRP A 99 16.22 -15.96 29.78
CA TRP A 99 17.04 -15.64 28.61
C TRP A 99 18.53 -15.67 28.94
N SER A 100 19.34 -16.21 28.03
CA SER A 100 20.79 -16.25 28.16
C SER A 100 21.44 -14.94 27.70
N GLY A 101 22.62 -14.61 28.23
CA GLY A 101 23.42 -13.47 27.77
C GLY A 101 22.93 -12.10 28.24
N ILE A 102 22.05 -12.06 29.24
CA ILE A 102 21.51 -10.82 29.83
C ILE A 102 22.63 -9.94 30.41
N ASP A 103 23.66 -10.53 31.02
CA ASP A 103 24.81 -9.77 31.56
C ASP A 103 25.54 -8.98 30.47
N LYS A 104 25.70 -9.57 29.28
CA LYS A 104 26.30 -8.90 28.12
C LYS A 104 25.45 -7.75 27.63
N VAL A 105 24.12 -7.93 27.58
CA VAL A 105 23.19 -6.84 27.24
C VAL A 105 23.26 -5.72 28.29
N ALA A 106 23.46 -6.07 29.56
CA ALA A 106 23.68 -5.11 30.63
C ALA A 106 24.99 -4.33 30.48
N ASP A 107 26.07 -4.98 30.05
CA ASP A 107 27.33 -4.32 29.71
C ASP A 107 27.14 -3.40 28.50
N MET A 108 26.52 -3.88 27.41
CA MET A 108 26.22 -3.04 26.23
C MET A 108 25.39 -1.81 26.58
N TRP A 109 24.41 -1.93 27.49
CA TRP A 109 23.66 -0.78 27.99
C TRP A 109 24.55 0.21 28.73
N ARG A 110 25.28 -0.24 29.75
CA ARG A 110 26.10 0.61 30.62
C ARG A 110 27.27 1.25 29.87
N GLU A 111 27.86 0.53 28.94
CA GLU A 111 29.08 0.92 28.28
C GLU A 111 28.82 1.73 27.01
N ASP A 112 27.73 1.43 26.29
CA ASP A 112 27.44 2.00 24.98
C ASP A 112 26.04 2.64 24.90
N PHE A 113 24.96 1.85 24.84
CA PHE A 113 23.62 2.36 24.49
C PHE A 113 23.16 3.52 25.38
N SER A 114 23.35 3.44 26.70
CA SER A 114 22.92 4.51 27.63
C SER A 114 23.56 5.88 27.35
N LYS A 115 24.74 5.89 26.69
CA LYS A 115 25.54 7.08 26.40
C LYS A 115 25.32 7.62 24.99
N ARG A 116 24.79 6.80 24.07
CA ARG A 116 24.46 7.24 22.70
C ARG A 116 23.40 8.33 22.76
N THR A 117 23.52 9.32 21.88
CA THR A 117 22.48 10.34 21.72
C THR A 117 21.30 9.81 20.91
N LEU A 118 20.09 10.32 21.16
CA LEU A 118 18.85 9.80 20.57
C LEU A 118 18.91 9.75 19.03
N ILE A 119 19.35 10.85 18.42
CA ILE A 119 19.28 11.03 16.97
C ILE A 119 20.61 10.63 16.32
N LYS A 120 21.71 11.30 16.66
CA LYS A 120 23.00 11.07 15.99
C LYS A 120 23.60 9.71 16.35
N GLY A 121 23.51 9.31 17.62
CA GLY A 121 24.15 8.10 18.12
C GLY A 121 23.30 6.82 17.98
N PHE A 122 21.99 6.95 17.79
CA PHE A 122 21.08 5.80 17.75
C PHE A 122 20.22 5.75 16.48
N LEU A 123 19.31 6.71 16.26
CA LEU A 123 18.41 6.66 15.10
C LEU A 123 19.13 6.74 13.74
N LYS A 124 20.16 7.59 13.63
CA LYS A 124 20.95 7.73 12.38
C LYS A 124 22.12 6.75 12.27
N ASP A 125 22.27 5.82 13.22
CA ASP A 125 23.33 4.81 13.17
C ASP A 125 23.05 3.77 12.07
N LYS A 126 23.87 3.81 11.02
CA LYS A 126 23.76 2.92 9.86
C LYS A 126 24.07 1.47 10.19
N GLU A 127 24.99 1.22 11.13
CA GLU A 127 25.38 -0.13 11.55
C GLU A 127 24.25 -0.78 12.34
N LEU A 128 23.67 -0.07 13.31
CA LEU A 128 22.48 -0.54 14.04
C LEU A 128 21.31 -0.82 13.09
N GLY A 129 21.07 0.05 12.10
CA GLY A 129 20.07 -0.16 11.07
C GLY A 129 20.30 -1.45 10.25
N ALA A 130 21.55 -1.72 9.86
CA ALA A 130 21.93 -2.92 9.09
C ALA A 130 21.76 -4.22 9.90
N LYS A 131 21.90 -4.15 11.24
CA LYS A 131 21.70 -5.28 12.16
C LYS A 131 20.24 -5.67 12.36
N ARG A 132 19.28 -4.81 11.96
CA ARG A 132 17.83 -5.04 12.05
C ARG A 132 17.29 -5.25 13.47
N LEU A 133 18.04 -4.87 14.50
CA LEU A 133 17.70 -5.08 15.92
C LEU A 133 16.37 -4.43 16.34
N ALA A 134 15.96 -3.31 15.74
CA ALA A 134 14.62 -2.73 15.95
C ALA A 134 13.58 -3.27 14.97
N SER A 135 13.94 -3.44 13.69
CA SER A 135 12.97 -3.79 12.63
C SER A 135 12.54 -5.27 12.61
N MET A 136 13.35 -6.19 13.15
CA MET A 136 12.98 -7.60 13.28
C MET A 136 11.91 -7.83 14.35
N PRO A 137 12.07 -7.36 15.60
CA PRO A 137 11.01 -7.52 16.60
C PRO A 137 9.75 -6.73 16.22
N ASP A 138 9.88 -5.59 15.55
CA ASP A 138 8.75 -4.83 15.00
C ASP A 138 7.85 -5.71 14.10
N ARG A 139 8.43 -6.53 13.21
CA ARG A 139 7.65 -7.41 12.31
C ARG A 139 6.76 -8.42 13.02
N VAL A 140 7.09 -8.83 14.24
CA VAL A 140 6.38 -9.90 14.96
C VAL A 140 5.58 -9.41 16.16
N THR A 141 5.85 -8.20 16.65
CA THR A 141 5.20 -7.64 17.85
C THR A 141 4.43 -6.35 17.60
N ASN A 142 4.64 -5.65 16.47
CA ASN A 142 3.98 -4.36 16.22
C ASN A 142 2.45 -4.49 16.17
N THR A 143 1.95 -5.44 15.38
CA THR A 143 0.53 -5.75 15.19
C THR A 143 0.37 -7.26 15.17
N ILE A 144 -0.43 -7.82 16.08
CA ILE A 144 -0.59 -9.26 16.27
C ILE A 144 -2.05 -9.63 15.98
N ASN A 145 -2.25 -10.39 14.89
CA ASN A 145 -3.55 -11.01 14.60
C ASN A 145 -3.70 -12.28 15.43
N THR A 146 -4.74 -12.33 16.25
CA THR A 146 -5.02 -13.45 17.15
C THR A 146 -6.08 -14.38 16.57
N THR A 147 -6.12 -15.63 17.05
CA THR A 147 -6.99 -16.69 16.50
C THR A 147 -8.48 -16.41 16.68
N ASP A 148 -8.86 -15.54 17.62
CA ASP A 148 -10.25 -15.13 17.84
C ASP A 148 -10.68 -13.96 16.94
N GLY A 149 -9.83 -13.56 15.97
CA GLY A 149 -10.08 -12.48 15.04
C GLY A 149 -9.78 -11.09 15.61
N LYS A 150 -9.29 -10.98 16.85
CA LYS A 150 -8.86 -9.69 17.40
C LYS A 150 -7.45 -9.34 16.96
N VAL A 151 -7.15 -8.05 17.02
CA VAL A 151 -5.82 -7.49 16.78
C VAL A 151 -5.29 -6.85 18.04
N VAL A 152 -4.05 -7.20 18.39
CA VAL A 152 -3.35 -6.73 19.57
C VAL A 152 -2.16 -5.86 19.12
N TYR A 153 -2.08 -4.63 19.63
CA TYR A 153 -1.10 -3.63 19.20
C TYR A 153 -0.10 -3.33 20.29
N ARG A 154 1.20 -3.30 19.95
CA ARG A 154 2.26 -2.85 20.86
C ARG A 154 2.07 -1.36 21.21
N PRO A 155 2.29 -0.93 22.45
CA PRO A 155 2.35 0.50 22.78
C PRO A 155 3.52 1.20 22.09
N THR A 156 3.25 1.81 20.93
CA THR A 156 4.21 2.58 20.14
C THR A 156 3.52 3.68 19.34
N VAL A 157 4.29 4.64 18.83
CA VAL A 157 3.81 5.72 17.95
C VAL A 157 3.38 5.17 16.58
N ILE A 158 4.04 4.13 16.10
CA ILE A 158 4.00 3.67 14.70
C ILE A 158 3.10 2.44 14.48
N ASN A 159 1.94 2.41 15.15
CA ASN A 159 0.89 1.42 14.89
C ASN A 159 -0.50 1.91 15.35
N ASN A 160 -1.53 1.06 15.28
CA ASN A 160 -2.90 1.42 15.72
C ASN A 160 -3.18 1.31 17.22
N TYR A 161 -2.16 1.39 18.08
CA TYR A 161 -2.36 1.43 19.53
C TYR A 161 -3.13 2.69 19.96
N GLN A 162 -4.26 2.49 20.64
CA GLN A 162 -5.22 3.57 20.91
C GLN A 162 -5.12 4.20 22.30
N GLN A 163 -4.49 3.53 23.27
CA GLN A 163 -4.38 4.09 24.63
C GLN A 163 -3.34 5.20 24.64
N GLU A 164 -3.61 6.22 25.45
CA GLU A 164 -2.81 7.45 25.51
C GLU A 164 -1.45 7.20 26.17
N MET A 165 -0.38 7.64 25.51
CA MET A 165 1.01 7.56 25.99
C MET A 165 1.49 8.95 26.44
N ARG A 166 0.88 9.47 27.53
CA ARG A 166 1.07 10.86 28.00
C ARG A 166 2.53 11.24 28.26
N ASP A 167 3.30 10.31 28.78
CA ASP A 167 4.70 10.47 29.12
C ASP A 167 5.42 9.12 29.02
N LEU A 168 6.74 9.15 29.16
CA LEU A 168 7.59 7.96 29.04
C LEU A 168 7.32 6.92 30.14
N GLY A 169 6.90 7.33 31.34
CA GLY A 169 6.56 6.41 32.42
C GLY A 169 5.29 5.63 32.09
N SER A 170 4.23 6.35 31.71
CA SER A 170 2.96 5.78 31.27
C SER A 170 3.14 4.87 30.06
N TRP A 171 3.93 5.30 29.06
CA TRP A 171 4.27 4.45 27.91
C TRP A 171 4.98 3.17 28.35
N PHE A 172 6.02 3.27 29.19
CA PHE A 172 6.82 2.12 29.57
C PHE A 172 6.01 1.10 30.37
N ASP A 173 5.11 1.53 31.26
CA ASP A 173 4.22 0.62 31.98
C ASP A 173 3.31 -0.15 31.03
N GLN A 174 2.72 0.54 30.05
CA GLN A 174 1.90 -0.08 29.01
C GLN A 174 2.74 -1.06 28.17
N TRP A 175 3.91 -0.63 27.69
CA TRP A 175 4.80 -1.43 26.84
C TRP A 175 5.33 -2.66 27.58
N TYR A 176 5.70 -2.53 28.84
CA TYR A 176 6.18 -3.63 29.68
C TYR A 176 5.08 -4.67 29.91
N GLN A 177 3.87 -4.22 30.26
CA GLN A 177 2.70 -5.08 30.42
C GLN A 177 2.38 -5.82 29.11
N PHE A 178 2.46 -5.11 27.99
CA PHE A 178 2.28 -5.71 26.68
C PHE A 178 3.30 -6.83 26.42
N MET A 179 4.60 -6.56 26.59
CA MET A 179 5.64 -7.53 26.25
C MET A 179 5.66 -8.75 27.17
N PHE A 180 5.51 -8.57 28.49
CA PHE A 180 5.81 -9.62 29.48
C PHE A 180 4.59 -10.23 30.19
N ALA A 181 3.41 -9.62 30.05
CA ALA A 181 2.18 -10.09 30.70
C ALA A 181 1.02 -10.35 29.73
N THR A 182 1.03 -9.76 28.53
CA THR A 182 -0.02 -10.04 27.54
C THR A 182 0.23 -11.38 26.87
N GLU A 183 -0.78 -12.25 26.94
CA GLU A 183 -0.81 -13.51 26.23
C GLU A 183 -1.62 -13.38 24.95
N VAL A 184 -1.13 -14.00 23.88
CA VAL A 184 -1.78 -14.02 22.58
C VAL A 184 -1.89 -15.46 22.08
N SER A 185 -3.02 -15.77 21.45
CA SER A 185 -3.24 -17.03 20.74
C SER A 185 -3.03 -16.80 19.25
N ILE A 186 -2.00 -17.41 18.67
CA ILE A 186 -1.65 -17.26 17.26
C ILE A 186 -1.61 -18.60 16.55
N LYS A 187 -1.88 -18.60 15.23
CA LYS A 187 -1.69 -19.78 14.38
C LYS A 187 -0.21 -19.97 14.08
N GLY A 188 0.33 -21.14 14.44
CA GLY A 188 1.65 -21.60 14.06
C GLY A 188 1.72 -21.99 12.58
N LYS A 189 2.94 -22.21 12.09
CA LYS A 189 3.21 -22.55 10.68
C LYS A 189 2.50 -23.83 10.20
N ARG A 190 2.09 -24.71 11.11
CA ARG A 190 1.38 -25.97 10.78
C ARG A 190 -0.13 -25.87 11.08
N GLY A 191 -0.64 -24.66 11.32
CA GLY A 191 -2.02 -24.41 11.70
C GLY A 191 -2.33 -24.68 13.18
N ASP A 192 -1.34 -25.11 13.97
CA ASP A 192 -1.47 -25.32 15.41
C ASP A 192 -1.66 -24.00 16.15
N ILE A 193 -2.59 -23.96 17.11
CA ILE A 193 -2.80 -22.76 17.93
C ILE A 193 -1.79 -22.77 19.08
N LYS A 194 -1.01 -21.70 19.20
CA LYS A 194 -0.08 -21.49 20.33
C LYS A 194 -0.51 -20.29 21.14
N GLN A 195 -0.68 -20.51 22.44
CA GLN A 195 -0.80 -19.45 23.43
C GLN A 195 0.58 -19.15 23.99
N GLN A 196 1.00 -17.90 23.89
CA GLN A 196 2.32 -17.47 24.33
C GLN A 196 2.27 -15.99 24.73
N LYS A 197 3.19 -15.57 25.59
CA LYS A 197 3.42 -14.16 25.87
C LYS A 197 3.99 -13.47 24.65
N VAL A 198 3.74 -12.17 24.52
CA VAL A 198 4.25 -11.41 23.36
C VAL A 198 5.78 -11.48 23.24
N CYS A 199 6.53 -11.44 24.34
CA CYS A 199 7.98 -11.57 24.32
C CYS A 199 8.48 -12.92 23.76
N GLU A 200 7.65 -13.97 23.79
CA GLU A 200 7.97 -15.29 23.26
C GLU A 200 7.83 -15.36 21.72
N LEU A 201 7.20 -14.36 21.10
CA LEU A 201 7.12 -14.22 19.64
C LEU A 201 8.46 -13.81 19.01
N LEU A 202 9.39 -13.30 19.80
CA LEU A 202 10.70 -12.86 19.31
C LEU A 202 11.48 -14.03 18.71
N GLN A 203 12.12 -13.77 17.59
CA GLN A 203 12.92 -14.76 16.86
C GLN A 203 14.40 -14.39 16.90
N PRO A 204 15.31 -15.38 17.00
CA PRO A 204 16.74 -15.10 16.84
C PRO A 204 17.02 -14.41 15.51
N ILE A 205 18.04 -13.55 15.49
CA ILE A 205 18.46 -12.82 14.29
C ILE A 205 19.72 -13.49 13.75
N PRO A 206 19.61 -14.37 12.74
CA PRO A 206 20.75 -15.18 12.32
C PRO A 206 21.70 -14.36 11.44
N ARG A 207 23.00 -14.48 11.69
CA ARG A 207 24.05 -13.82 10.91
C ARG A 207 24.07 -14.29 9.46
N SER A 208 23.68 -15.55 9.21
CA SER A 208 23.55 -16.12 7.87
C SER A 208 22.58 -15.34 6.98
N LYS A 209 21.58 -14.69 7.57
CA LYS A 209 20.62 -13.82 6.89
C LYS A 209 20.96 -12.34 7.01
N TYR A 210 21.59 -11.94 8.11
CA TYR A 210 21.94 -10.55 8.42
C TYR A 210 23.44 -10.44 8.74
N PRO A 211 24.31 -10.32 7.72
CA PRO A 211 25.77 -10.39 7.91
C PRO A 211 26.38 -9.29 8.78
N ALA A 212 25.63 -8.21 9.06
CA ALA A 212 26.06 -7.13 9.95
C ALA A 212 26.01 -7.51 11.44
N ILE A 213 25.28 -8.57 11.80
CA ILE A 213 25.23 -9.12 13.16
C ILE A 213 26.53 -9.88 13.42
N THR A 214 27.20 -9.58 14.53
CA THR A 214 28.36 -10.35 14.99
C THR A 214 27.94 -11.68 15.60
N GLU A 215 28.88 -12.63 15.74
CA GLU A 215 28.62 -13.92 16.40
C GLU A 215 28.14 -13.74 17.86
N GLU A 216 28.69 -12.75 18.57
CA GLU A 216 28.27 -12.41 19.91
C GLU A 216 26.84 -11.86 19.94
N GLU A 217 26.50 -10.95 19.04
CA GLU A 217 25.16 -10.38 18.92
C GLU A 217 24.12 -11.43 18.51
N GLU A 218 24.47 -12.38 17.63
CA GLU A 218 23.60 -13.50 17.26
C GLU A 218 23.23 -14.34 18.50
N ALA A 219 24.24 -14.66 19.33
CA ALA A 219 24.07 -15.46 20.55
C ALA A 219 23.19 -14.79 21.63
N ILE A 220 23.10 -13.46 21.62
CA ILE A 220 22.26 -12.68 22.56
C ILE A 220 21.12 -11.94 21.87
N SER A 221 20.77 -12.32 20.64
CA SER A 221 19.88 -11.53 19.78
C SER A 221 18.47 -11.34 20.34
N ILE A 222 17.95 -12.26 21.16
CA ILE A 222 16.65 -12.11 21.82
C ILE A 222 16.65 -10.97 22.86
N PRO A 223 17.46 -11.01 23.93
CA PRO A 223 17.50 -9.91 24.90
C PRO A 223 18.01 -8.59 24.26
N LEU A 224 18.93 -8.65 23.29
CA LEU A 224 19.43 -7.46 22.61
C LEU A 224 18.36 -6.76 21.76
N GLN A 225 17.61 -7.50 20.93
CA GLN A 225 16.54 -6.89 20.13
C GLN A 225 15.41 -6.34 21.00
N MET A 226 15.12 -6.97 22.14
CA MET A 226 14.16 -6.47 23.12
C MET A 226 14.59 -5.12 23.70
N LEU A 227 15.86 -4.97 24.10
CA LEU A 227 16.40 -3.68 24.54
C LEU A 227 16.31 -2.63 23.43
N VAL A 228 16.81 -2.94 22.24
CA VAL A 228 16.86 -1.97 21.13
C VAL A 228 15.46 -1.56 20.67
N GLN A 229 14.48 -2.47 20.69
CA GLN A 229 13.09 -2.14 20.41
C GLN A 229 12.49 -1.18 21.45
N ALA A 230 12.73 -1.43 22.75
CA ALA A 230 12.27 -0.54 23.82
C ALA A 230 12.88 0.86 23.67
N LEU A 231 14.18 0.94 23.36
CA LEU A 231 14.86 2.21 23.11
C LEU A 231 14.28 2.95 21.90
N PHE A 232 14.01 2.24 20.82
CA PHE A 232 13.39 2.82 19.62
C PHE A 232 12.00 3.40 19.91
N ASP A 233 11.12 2.63 20.56
CA ASP A 233 9.78 3.10 20.91
C ASP A 233 9.84 4.29 21.90
N ALA A 234 10.72 4.26 22.90
CA ALA A 234 10.93 5.35 23.85
C ALA A 234 11.36 6.65 23.14
N VAL A 235 12.31 6.53 22.20
CA VAL A 235 12.79 7.66 21.40
C VAL A 235 11.67 8.27 20.57
N LEU A 236 10.83 7.44 19.93
CA LEU A 236 9.69 7.96 19.17
C LEU A 236 8.69 8.70 20.07
N VAL A 237 8.33 8.15 21.23
CA VAL A 237 7.44 8.83 22.19
C VAL A 237 8.05 10.17 22.64
N HIS A 238 9.35 10.20 22.92
CA HIS A 238 10.05 11.44 23.28
C HIS A 238 10.00 12.48 22.14
N ILE A 239 10.29 12.08 20.90
CA ILE A 239 10.23 12.95 19.72
C ILE A 239 8.83 13.53 19.56
N MET A 240 7.79 12.70 19.64
CA MET A 240 6.40 13.16 19.50
C MET A 240 6.04 14.16 20.60
N ASN A 241 6.39 13.89 21.85
CA ASN A 241 6.14 14.81 22.97
C ASN A 241 6.94 16.12 22.87
N ALA A 242 8.16 16.09 22.33
CA ALA A 242 9.00 17.27 22.16
C ALA A 242 8.54 18.14 20.96
N CYS A 243 8.04 17.50 19.90
CA CYS A 243 7.63 18.18 18.67
C CYS A 243 6.16 18.64 18.71
N ALA A 244 5.32 17.99 19.52
CA ALA A 244 3.97 18.44 19.78
C ALA A 244 4.00 19.73 20.60
N GLY A 245 3.85 20.87 19.92
CA GLY A 245 3.65 22.16 20.59
C GLY A 245 2.36 22.19 21.42
N PRO A 246 2.13 23.26 22.20
CA PRO A 246 0.96 23.36 23.09
C PRO A 246 -0.40 23.30 22.36
N SER A 247 -0.41 23.53 21.04
CA SER A 247 -1.58 23.49 20.17
C SER A 247 -1.80 22.15 19.47
N VAL A 248 -0.88 21.19 19.59
CA VAL A 248 -0.92 19.93 18.84
C VAL A 248 -1.07 18.76 19.81
N ASN A 249 -2.19 18.04 19.74
CA ASN A 249 -2.34 16.75 20.40
C ASN A 249 -1.97 15.63 19.42
N TRP A 250 -0.72 15.18 19.46
CA TRP A 250 -0.23 14.18 18.51
C TRP A 250 -0.93 12.81 18.66
N HIS A 251 -1.42 12.46 19.85
CA HIS A 251 -2.15 11.20 20.05
C HIS A 251 -3.54 11.26 19.42
N GLU A 252 -4.25 12.39 19.56
CA GLU A 252 -5.53 12.56 18.86
C GLU A 252 -5.33 12.55 17.34
N LEU A 253 -4.29 13.21 16.82
CA LEU A 253 -3.93 13.14 15.39
C LEU A 253 -3.67 11.69 14.95
N LYS A 254 -2.91 10.93 15.74
CA LYS A 254 -2.70 9.49 15.50
C LYS A 254 -4.03 8.73 15.44
N LEU A 255 -4.95 8.96 16.38
CA LEU A 255 -6.26 8.30 16.39
C LEU A 255 -7.13 8.70 15.18
N GLN A 256 -7.05 9.94 14.71
CA GLN A 256 -7.70 10.37 13.47
C GLN A 256 -7.15 9.60 12.26
N LEU A 257 -5.82 9.48 12.15
CA LEU A 257 -5.17 8.70 11.10
C LEU A 257 -5.56 7.22 11.16
N CYS A 258 -5.53 6.61 12.35
CA CYS A 258 -5.97 5.21 12.54
C CYS A 258 -7.42 5.00 12.10
N ARG A 259 -8.32 5.94 12.43
CA ARG A 259 -9.73 5.88 12.01
C ARG A 259 -9.84 5.94 10.49
N ALA A 260 -9.17 6.89 9.85
CA ALA A 260 -9.26 7.10 8.40
C ALA A 260 -8.63 5.94 7.60
N LEU A 261 -7.42 5.51 7.98
CA LEU A 261 -6.58 4.64 7.16
C LEU A 261 -6.74 3.15 7.48
N VAL A 262 -7.30 2.82 8.64
CA VAL A 262 -7.37 1.44 9.11
C VAL A 262 -8.79 1.05 9.52
N LEU A 263 -9.35 1.72 10.54
CA LEU A 263 -10.63 1.28 11.13
C LEU A 263 -11.82 1.46 10.19
N ASN A 264 -11.88 2.59 9.48
CA ASN A 264 -12.98 2.92 8.59
C ASN A 264 -12.61 2.72 7.11
N LYS A 265 -11.49 2.04 6.82
CA LYS A 265 -10.99 1.90 5.45
C LYS A 265 -12.04 1.21 4.55
N GLN A 266 -12.60 0.11 5.02
CA GLN A 266 -13.60 -0.67 4.28
C GLN A 266 -14.89 0.11 4.04
N ASP A 267 -15.42 0.75 5.07
CA ASP A 267 -16.60 1.61 4.95
C ASP A 267 -16.35 2.77 3.97
N SER A 268 -15.15 3.35 4.00
CA SER A 268 -14.77 4.44 3.08
C SER A 268 -14.68 3.95 1.63
N VAL A 269 -14.15 2.74 1.39
CA VAL A 269 -14.13 2.13 0.05
C VAL A 269 -15.55 1.92 -0.45
N LEU A 270 -16.42 1.28 0.34
CA LEU A 270 -17.81 1.03 -0.04
C LEU A 270 -18.56 2.33 -0.30
N ARG A 271 -18.33 3.35 0.54
CA ARG A 271 -18.89 4.69 0.38
C ARG A 271 -18.49 5.31 -0.95
N VAL A 272 -17.20 5.30 -1.31
CA VAL A 272 -16.72 5.84 -2.60
C VAL A 272 -17.40 5.13 -3.77
N LEU A 273 -17.45 3.80 -3.76
CA LEU A 273 -18.08 3.00 -4.82
C LEU A 273 -19.59 3.26 -4.92
N ALA A 274 -20.27 3.48 -3.80
CA ALA A 274 -21.73 3.62 -3.74
C ALA A 274 -22.24 5.04 -3.99
N GLU A 275 -21.55 6.06 -3.47
CA GLU A 275 -22.04 7.44 -3.46
C GLU A 275 -21.66 8.22 -4.72
N TYR A 276 -20.49 7.98 -5.31
CA TYR A 276 -20.08 8.71 -6.51
C TYR A 276 -20.78 8.15 -7.76
N PRO A 277 -21.52 8.97 -8.54
CA PRO A 277 -22.25 8.49 -9.71
C PRO A 277 -21.37 7.81 -10.76
N GLY A 278 -20.13 8.27 -10.95
CA GLY A 278 -19.21 7.67 -11.92
C GLY A 278 -18.76 6.26 -11.57
N TYR A 279 -18.79 5.86 -10.28
CA TYR A 279 -18.43 4.50 -9.85
C TYR A 279 -19.66 3.63 -9.68
N SER A 280 -20.69 4.16 -9.02
CA SER A 280 -21.94 3.43 -8.83
C SER A 280 -22.70 3.19 -10.14
N GLY A 281 -22.39 3.94 -11.20
CA GLY A 281 -22.90 3.78 -12.56
C GLY A 281 -21.90 3.19 -13.56
N ALA A 282 -20.72 2.76 -13.12
CA ALA A 282 -19.76 2.07 -13.99
C ALA A 282 -20.30 0.71 -14.44
N ASP A 283 -19.83 0.22 -15.59
CA ASP A 283 -20.21 -1.09 -16.11
C ASP A 283 -19.31 -2.21 -15.57
N VAL A 284 -18.01 -1.93 -15.44
CA VAL A 284 -17.01 -2.86 -14.92
C VAL A 284 -16.04 -2.13 -14.00
N ILE A 285 -15.81 -2.69 -12.81
CA ILE A 285 -14.81 -2.18 -11.84
C ILE A 285 -13.83 -3.31 -11.52
N PHE A 286 -12.55 -3.07 -11.78
CA PHE A 286 -11.45 -3.96 -11.44
C PHE A 286 -10.83 -3.49 -10.12
N LEU A 287 -10.87 -4.34 -9.11
CA LEU A 287 -10.28 -4.02 -7.80
C LEU A 287 -9.07 -4.91 -7.55
N GLN A 288 -8.00 -4.32 -7.03
CA GLN A 288 -6.80 -5.02 -6.58
C GLN A 288 -6.62 -4.85 -5.06
N GLU A 289 -5.87 -5.76 -4.45
CA GLU A 289 -5.62 -5.79 -2.99
C GLU A 289 -6.88 -5.74 -2.11
N ALA A 290 -7.99 -6.32 -2.58
CA ALA A 290 -9.21 -6.44 -1.80
C ALA A 290 -9.06 -7.50 -0.70
N ALA A 291 -9.27 -7.09 0.55
CA ALA A 291 -9.33 -8.00 1.69
C ALA A 291 -10.58 -8.88 1.65
N GLY A 292 -10.53 -10.08 2.23
CA GLY A 292 -11.70 -10.96 2.34
C GLY A 292 -12.85 -10.29 3.09
N ALA A 293 -12.54 -9.46 4.09
CA ALA A 293 -13.56 -8.66 4.80
C ALA A 293 -14.26 -7.63 3.89
N PHE A 294 -13.60 -7.09 2.86
CA PHE A 294 -14.27 -6.26 1.85
C PHE A 294 -15.29 -7.07 1.05
N VAL A 295 -14.94 -8.30 0.63
CA VAL A 295 -15.85 -9.17 -0.14
C VAL A 295 -17.14 -9.45 0.63
N GLU A 296 -17.01 -9.75 1.93
CA GLU A 296 -18.18 -9.99 2.79
C GLU A 296 -19.00 -8.71 3.03
N ALA A 297 -18.35 -7.58 3.31
CA ALA A 297 -19.02 -6.31 3.50
C ALA A 297 -19.74 -5.83 2.22
N PHE A 298 -19.13 -6.03 1.05
CA PHE A 298 -19.74 -5.74 -0.25
C PHE A 298 -21.01 -6.55 -0.47
N ARG A 299 -20.98 -7.87 -0.22
CA ARG A 299 -22.15 -8.75 -0.36
C ARG A 299 -23.29 -8.36 0.57
N ALA A 300 -22.96 -7.84 1.76
CA ALA A 300 -23.92 -7.32 2.72
C ALA A 300 -24.45 -5.91 2.36
N HIS A 301 -23.77 -5.18 1.47
CA HIS A 301 -24.14 -3.82 1.11
C HIS A 301 -25.26 -3.80 0.06
N GLU A 302 -26.50 -3.49 0.49
CA GLU A 302 -27.73 -3.57 -0.32
C GLU A 302 -27.64 -2.86 -1.68
N LEU A 303 -27.18 -1.60 -1.71
CA LEU A 303 -27.08 -0.83 -2.95
C LEU A 303 -26.05 -1.39 -3.94
N LEU A 304 -24.86 -1.77 -3.47
CA LEU A 304 -23.80 -2.26 -4.35
C LEU A 304 -24.10 -3.67 -4.85
N ASN A 305 -24.56 -4.55 -3.96
CA ASN A 305 -24.89 -5.93 -4.33
C ASN A 305 -26.10 -6.03 -5.27
N SER A 306 -27.05 -5.09 -5.17
CA SER A 306 -28.16 -5.00 -6.13
C SER A 306 -27.76 -4.44 -7.51
N ARG A 307 -26.65 -3.69 -7.59
CA ARG A 307 -26.15 -3.11 -8.84
C ARG A 307 -25.13 -3.98 -9.55
N PHE A 308 -24.27 -4.65 -8.80
CA PHE A 308 -23.13 -5.36 -9.33
C PHE A 308 -23.13 -6.83 -8.91
N VAL A 309 -22.58 -7.67 -9.77
CA VAL A 309 -22.10 -9.01 -9.42
C VAL A 309 -20.63 -8.90 -9.04
N LEU A 310 -20.27 -9.39 -7.85
CA LEU A 310 -18.88 -9.50 -7.42
C LEU A 310 -18.32 -10.85 -7.85
N LEU A 311 -17.28 -10.81 -8.68
CA LEU A 311 -16.53 -11.97 -9.18
C LEU A 311 -15.19 -12.05 -8.45
N ALA A 312 -15.04 -13.05 -7.59
CA ALA A 312 -13.80 -13.35 -6.86
C ALA A 312 -13.21 -14.68 -7.36
N PRO A 313 -11.88 -14.79 -7.51
CA PRO A 313 -11.24 -16.02 -7.98
C PRO A 313 -11.45 -17.14 -6.97
N LYS A 314 -11.33 -18.40 -7.40
CA LYS A 314 -11.38 -19.54 -6.47
C LYS A 314 -10.14 -19.59 -5.58
N ALA A 315 -8.99 -19.21 -6.12
CA ALA A 315 -7.72 -19.14 -5.41
C ALA A 315 -7.57 -17.75 -4.76
N ILE A 316 -8.02 -17.62 -3.52
CA ILE A 316 -7.85 -16.41 -2.69
C ILE A 316 -6.73 -16.60 -1.68
N ASP A 317 -6.00 -15.53 -1.38
CA ASP A 317 -4.93 -15.55 -0.39
C ASP A 317 -5.45 -15.15 0.99
N HIS A 318 -5.66 -16.16 1.84
CA HIS A 318 -6.10 -15.97 3.22
C HIS A 318 -4.98 -15.54 4.19
N VAL A 319 -3.72 -15.54 3.75
CA VAL A 319 -2.55 -15.21 4.57
C VAL A 319 -2.16 -13.75 4.38
N ARG A 320 -2.01 -13.30 3.13
CA ARG A 320 -1.81 -11.88 2.81
C ARG A 320 -3.10 -11.08 2.92
N ASP A 321 -4.24 -11.73 2.71
CA ASP A 321 -5.57 -11.10 2.66
C ASP A 321 -5.63 -9.96 1.64
N GLN A 322 -5.05 -10.20 0.46
CA GLN A 322 -4.99 -9.28 -0.68
C GLN A 322 -5.46 -10.05 -1.92
N ASN A 323 -6.57 -9.61 -2.53
CA ASN A 323 -7.17 -10.33 -3.66
C ASN A 323 -7.63 -9.36 -4.75
N SER A 324 -7.44 -9.75 -6.00
CA SER A 324 -8.05 -9.11 -7.15
C SER A 324 -9.48 -9.61 -7.31
N VAL A 325 -10.42 -8.70 -7.58
CA VAL A 325 -11.83 -9.02 -7.85
C VAL A 325 -12.35 -8.14 -8.98
N VAL A 326 -13.45 -8.55 -9.61
CA VAL A 326 -14.14 -7.79 -10.66
C VAL A 326 -15.58 -7.56 -10.25
N LEU A 327 -16.06 -6.32 -10.33
CA LEU A 327 -17.47 -5.98 -10.20
C LEU A 327 -18.04 -5.74 -11.59
N VAL A 328 -19.14 -6.41 -11.92
CA VAL A 328 -19.82 -6.24 -13.22
C VAL A 328 -21.24 -5.77 -12.99
N ALA A 329 -21.64 -4.68 -13.64
CA ALA A 329 -22.99 -4.15 -13.53
C ALA A 329 -24.01 -5.20 -14.01
N ARG A 330 -25.00 -5.51 -13.15
CA ARG A 330 -26.07 -6.46 -13.47
C ARG A 330 -26.87 -6.05 -14.70
N SER A 331 -27.01 -4.74 -14.94
CA SER A 331 -27.66 -4.18 -16.12
C SER A 331 -26.91 -4.47 -17.43
N ARG A 332 -25.62 -4.78 -17.38
CA ARG A 332 -24.79 -5.09 -18.55
C ARG A 332 -24.59 -6.58 -18.78
N LEU A 333 -24.88 -7.41 -17.80
CA LEU A 333 -24.80 -8.86 -17.92
C LEU A 333 -25.96 -9.38 -18.77
N ALA A 334 -25.63 -10.14 -19.81
CA ALA A 334 -26.64 -10.83 -20.59
C ALA A 334 -27.19 -12.09 -19.90
N ASP A 335 -26.32 -12.81 -19.19
CA ASP A 335 -26.68 -13.97 -18.39
C ASP A 335 -25.63 -14.21 -17.30
N GLU A 336 -25.99 -13.95 -16.05
CA GLU A 336 -25.10 -14.16 -14.88
C GLU A 336 -24.72 -15.64 -14.71
N ALA A 337 -25.58 -16.58 -15.12
CA ALA A 337 -25.29 -18.01 -15.02
C ALA A 337 -24.20 -18.49 -16.00
N GLN A 338 -23.89 -17.70 -17.02
CA GLN A 338 -22.86 -17.99 -18.01
C GLN A 338 -21.50 -17.35 -17.70
N VAL A 339 -21.40 -16.62 -16.58
CA VAL A 339 -20.13 -16.12 -16.07
C VAL A 339 -19.31 -17.29 -15.55
N GLU A 340 -18.09 -17.44 -16.07
CA GLU A 340 -17.17 -18.49 -15.64
C GLU A 340 -15.79 -17.91 -15.33
N GLU A 341 -15.12 -18.48 -14.34
CA GLU A 341 -13.71 -18.22 -14.12
C GLU A 341 -12.91 -18.72 -15.33
N PHE A 342 -12.10 -17.84 -15.90
CA PHE A 342 -11.38 -18.10 -17.15
C PHE A 342 -9.98 -18.62 -16.84
N ASP A 343 -9.72 -19.88 -17.18
CA ASP A 343 -8.46 -20.55 -16.85
C ASP A 343 -7.30 -20.07 -17.72
N VAL A 344 -6.32 -19.43 -17.06
CA VAL A 344 -5.07 -18.95 -17.67
C VAL A 344 -3.85 -19.78 -17.27
N SER A 345 -4.03 -20.80 -16.42
CA SER A 345 -2.94 -21.56 -15.80
C SER A 345 -2.02 -22.24 -16.82
N ALA A 346 -2.57 -22.77 -17.91
CA ALA A 346 -1.77 -23.39 -18.98
C ALA A 346 -0.91 -22.37 -19.76
N ALA A 347 -1.34 -21.11 -19.82
CA ALA A 347 -0.63 -20.02 -20.50
C ALA A 347 0.35 -19.27 -19.58
N LEU A 348 0.13 -19.35 -18.27
CA LEU A 348 1.04 -18.91 -17.22
C LEU A 348 2.15 -19.97 -17.07
N GLY A 349 3.32 -19.70 -17.64
CA GLY A 349 4.47 -20.59 -17.45
C GLY A 349 4.85 -20.69 -15.97
N SER A 350 5.36 -21.85 -15.54
CA SER A 350 5.72 -22.12 -14.13
C SER A 350 6.78 -21.19 -13.53
N ALA A 351 7.41 -20.35 -14.36
CA ALA A 351 8.42 -19.39 -13.95
C ALA A 351 7.86 -18.00 -13.60
N VAL A 352 6.57 -17.73 -13.87
CA VAL A 352 5.94 -16.46 -13.54
C VAL A 352 5.42 -16.51 -12.10
N PRO A 353 5.98 -15.71 -11.17
CA PRO A 353 5.55 -15.74 -9.77
C PRO A 353 4.26 -14.93 -9.62
N VAL A 354 3.11 -15.57 -9.82
CA VAL A 354 1.80 -15.05 -9.44
C VAL A 354 1.42 -15.73 -8.13
N ALA A 355 1.23 -14.97 -7.06
CA ALA A 355 0.74 -15.55 -5.81
C ALA A 355 -0.80 -15.61 -5.84
N ASP A 356 -1.36 -16.50 -5.02
CA ASP A 356 -2.81 -16.64 -4.90
C ASP A 356 -3.44 -15.26 -4.60
N GLY A 357 -4.65 -15.03 -5.10
CA GLY A 357 -5.33 -13.74 -4.98
C GLY A 357 -4.87 -12.65 -5.95
N ASP A 358 -3.64 -12.65 -6.48
CA ASP A 358 -3.16 -11.50 -7.29
C ASP A 358 -3.86 -11.37 -8.65
N LEU A 359 -4.37 -12.46 -9.23
CA LEU A 359 -5.05 -12.48 -10.54
C LEU A 359 -6.48 -13.04 -10.43
N ALA A 360 -7.43 -12.31 -11.03
CA ALA A 360 -8.81 -12.76 -11.20
C ALA A 360 -9.22 -12.61 -12.66
N THR A 361 -9.65 -13.69 -13.30
CA THR A 361 -9.99 -13.74 -14.73
C THR A 361 -11.35 -14.41 -14.93
N PHE A 362 -12.24 -13.77 -15.70
CA PHE A 362 -13.59 -14.27 -15.95
C PHE A 362 -14.00 -14.08 -17.40
N ALA A 363 -14.65 -15.07 -18.00
CA ALA A 363 -15.35 -14.90 -19.27
C ALA A 363 -16.80 -14.50 -18.98
N VAL A 364 -17.19 -13.32 -19.45
CA VAL A 364 -18.43 -12.65 -19.05
C VAL A 364 -19.25 -12.29 -20.30
N PRO A 365 -20.54 -12.67 -20.39
CA PRO A 365 -21.40 -12.25 -21.48
C PRO A 365 -21.98 -10.85 -21.21
N LEU A 366 -21.55 -9.86 -21.99
CA LEU A 366 -21.94 -8.47 -21.85
C LEU A 366 -22.85 -8.01 -23.00
N HIS A 367 -23.80 -7.13 -22.67
CA HIS A 367 -24.61 -6.41 -23.64
C HIS A 367 -23.86 -5.22 -24.23
N PHE A 368 -23.96 -5.05 -25.54
CA PHE A 368 -23.50 -3.88 -26.31
C PHE A 368 -24.62 -3.49 -27.28
N GLY A 369 -25.47 -2.53 -26.89
CA GLY A 369 -26.75 -2.28 -27.55
C GLY A 369 -27.60 -3.54 -27.62
N SER A 370 -28.09 -3.88 -28.81
CA SER A 370 -28.89 -5.10 -29.03
C SER A 370 -28.05 -6.39 -29.18
N ARG A 371 -26.72 -6.32 -29.04
CA ARG A 371 -25.82 -7.47 -29.22
C ARG A 371 -25.32 -7.97 -27.87
N THR A 372 -24.93 -9.23 -27.83
CA THR A 372 -24.20 -9.82 -26.71
C THR A 372 -22.85 -10.30 -27.20
N ALA A 373 -21.78 -10.02 -26.45
CA ALA A 373 -20.45 -10.54 -26.70
C ALA A 373 -19.86 -11.12 -25.42
N ARG A 374 -19.11 -12.21 -25.53
CA ARG A 374 -18.38 -12.81 -24.42
C ARG A 374 -17.00 -12.15 -24.35
N VAL A 375 -16.67 -11.56 -23.20
CA VAL A 375 -15.45 -10.78 -22.99
C VAL A 375 -14.69 -11.37 -21.81
N VAL A 376 -13.36 -11.50 -21.91
CA VAL A 376 -12.50 -11.84 -20.78
C VAL A 376 -12.24 -10.57 -19.98
N LEU A 377 -12.77 -10.53 -18.76
CA LEU A 377 -12.49 -9.49 -17.78
C LEU A 377 -11.40 -9.97 -16.83
N ALA A 378 -10.38 -9.15 -16.60
CA ALA A 378 -9.29 -9.49 -15.69
C ALA A 378 -8.94 -8.34 -14.71
N SER A 379 -8.76 -8.68 -13.44
CA SER A 379 -8.14 -7.77 -12.45
C SER A 379 -6.82 -8.35 -11.99
N PHE A 380 -5.76 -7.55 -11.95
CA PHE A 380 -4.42 -8.04 -11.59
C PHE A 380 -3.60 -7.06 -10.75
N HIS A 381 -2.94 -7.60 -9.73
CA HIS A 381 -1.95 -6.92 -8.92
C HIS A 381 -0.55 -7.46 -9.26
N GLY A 382 0.24 -6.65 -9.93
CA GLY A 382 1.63 -6.97 -10.27
C GLY A 382 2.51 -7.06 -9.03
N ASP A 383 3.54 -7.90 -9.10
CA ASP A 383 4.56 -7.95 -8.05
C ASP A 383 5.22 -6.58 -7.81
N THR A 384 5.87 -6.40 -6.67
CA THR A 384 6.46 -5.09 -6.28
C THR A 384 7.41 -4.49 -7.32
N ALA A 385 8.07 -5.32 -8.15
CA ALA A 385 8.94 -4.84 -9.21
C ALA A 385 8.22 -4.65 -10.56
N GLY A 386 6.97 -5.08 -10.68
CA GLY A 386 6.16 -5.06 -11.91
C GLY A 386 6.60 -6.07 -12.97
N LEU A 387 7.57 -6.94 -12.68
CA LEU A 387 8.19 -7.83 -13.66
C LEU A 387 7.25 -8.97 -14.11
N SER A 388 6.22 -9.28 -13.33
CA SER A 388 5.16 -10.24 -13.64
C SER A 388 4.06 -9.67 -14.54
N SER A 389 3.91 -8.35 -14.63
CA SER A 389 2.80 -7.69 -15.34
C SER A 389 2.75 -8.03 -16.83
N LEU A 390 3.90 -8.04 -17.52
CA LEU A 390 3.97 -8.46 -18.92
C LEU A 390 3.69 -9.97 -19.11
N PRO A 391 4.40 -10.88 -18.41
CA PRO A 391 4.12 -12.32 -18.53
C PRO A 391 2.65 -12.69 -18.25
N VAL A 392 2.01 -12.06 -17.27
CA VAL A 392 0.59 -12.29 -16.94
C VAL A 392 -0.32 -11.76 -18.04
N THR A 393 -0.09 -10.53 -18.50
CA THR A 393 -0.87 -9.95 -19.61
C THR A 393 -0.79 -10.84 -20.86
N ASP A 394 0.41 -11.31 -21.20
CA ASP A 394 0.62 -12.22 -22.33
C ASP A 394 -0.04 -13.59 -22.13
N ALA A 395 -0.08 -14.11 -20.90
CA ALA A 395 -0.78 -15.35 -20.60
C ALA A 395 -2.30 -15.22 -20.82
N VAL A 396 -2.90 -14.10 -20.36
CA VAL A 396 -4.31 -13.80 -20.61
C VAL A 396 -4.59 -13.67 -22.11
N ARG A 397 -3.72 -12.98 -22.87
CA ARG A 397 -3.82 -12.88 -24.35
C ARG A 397 -3.79 -14.25 -25.03
N ARG A 398 -2.83 -15.10 -24.66
CA ARG A 398 -2.69 -16.45 -25.22
C ARG A 398 -3.92 -17.30 -24.93
N ALA A 399 -4.37 -17.34 -23.68
CA ALA A 399 -5.55 -18.10 -23.28
C ALA A 399 -6.81 -17.63 -24.02
N ALA A 400 -7.04 -16.31 -24.10
CA ALA A 400 -8.17 -15.73 -24.82
C ALA A 400 -8.16 -16.04 -26.33
N SER A 401 -6.98 -16.23 -26.92
CA SER A 401 -6.83 -16.59 -28.34
C SER A 401 -6.99 -18.09 -28.61
N ALA A 402 -6.84 -18.95 -27.60
CA ALA A 402 -6.73 -20.41 -27.79
C ALA A 402 -8.08 -21.17 -27.91
N GLY A 403 -9.22 -20.52 -27.70
CA GLY A 403 -10.51 -21.21 -27.47
C GLY A 403 -11.66 -20.92 -28.43
N ALA A 404 -11.60 -19.88 -29.27
CA ALA A 404 -12.71 -19.47 -30.14
C ALA A 404 -12.22 -19.04 -31.53
N GLU A 405 -13.02 -19.26 -32.57
CA GLU A 405 -12.73 -18.75 -33.91
C GLU A 405 -12.73 -17.20 -33.84
N GLY A 406 -11.54 -16.59 -33.91
CA GLY A 406 -11.33 -15.15 -33.71
C GLY A 406 -10.93 -14.70 -32.29
N GLY A 407 -10.87 -15.62 -31.32
CA GLY A 407 -10.50 -15.33 -29.93
C GLY A 407 -11.56 -14.54 -29.13
N LEU A 408 -11.40 -14.46 -27.81
CA LEU A 408 -12.24 -13.62 -26.97
C LEU A 408 -11.60 -12.23 -26.77
N PRO A 409 -12.36 -11.12 -26.90
CA PRO A 409 -11.91 -9.80 -26.49
C PRO A 409 -11.54 -9.76 -25.01
N ILE A 410 -10.56 -8.93 -24.66
CA ILE A 410 -10.05 -8.77 -23.30
C ILE A 410 -10.26 -7.32 -22.86
N VAL A 411 -10.65 -7.14 -21.59
CA VAL A 411 -10.53 -5.88 -20.85
C VAL A 411 -9.96 -6.19 -19.47
N MET A 412 -8.89 -5.49 -19.09
CA MET A 412 -8.13 -5.78 -17.89
C MET A 412 -7.81 -4.49 -17.13
N GLY A 413 -8.25 -4.40 -15.88
CA GLY A 413 -7.75 -3.39 -14.94
C GLY A 413 -6.58 -3.97 -14.15
N MET A 414 -5.51 -3.20 -13.99
CA MET A 414 -4.35 -3.68 -13.24
C MET A 414 -3.60 -2.58 -12.52
N ASP A 415 -3.01 -2.94 -11.39
CA ASP A 415 -1.79 -2.32 -10.89
C ASP A 415 -0.60 -3.07 -11.52
N ALA A 416 0.02 -2.47 -12.53
CA ALA A 416 1.18 -3.05 -13.21
C ALA A 416 2.49 -2.88 -12.41
N ASN A 417 2.49 -2.12 -11.31
CA ASN A 417 3.66 -1.71 -10.54
C ASN A 417 4.81 -1.13 -11.40
N SER A 418 4.48 -0.56 -12.56
CA SER A 418 5.47 0.03 -13.47
C SER A 418 6.04 1.34 -12.94
N GLN A 419 7.29 1.58 -13.28
CA GLN A 419 8.10 2.70 -12.82
C GLN A 419 8.21 3.77 -13.90
N ARG A 420 8.17 5.05 -13.50
CA ARG A 420 8.35 6.18 -14.42
C ARG A 420 9.78 6.30 -14.94
N ARG A 421 10.76 5.67 -14.29
CA ARG A 421 12.17 5.72 -14.66
C ARG A 421 12.68 4.32 -14.94
N GLN A 422 13.49 4.20 -15.97
CA GLN A 422 14.15 2.93 -16.29
C GLN A 422 15.22 2.62 -15.23
N ASP A 423 15.17 1.43 -14.66
CA ASP A 423 16.27 0.90 -13.85
C ASP A 423 17.35 0.32 -14.78
N PRO A 424 18.58 0.84 -14.76
CA PRO A 424 19.68 0.31 -15.57
C PRO A 424 19.98 -1.18 -15.33
N LYS A 425 19.59 -1.73 -14.18
CA LYS A 425 19.76 -3.15 -13.83
C LYS A 425 18.58 -4.02 -14.26
N GLY A 426 17.49 -3.43 -14.73
CA GLY A 426 16.26 -4.15 -15.07
C GLY A 426 15.59 -4.81 -13.87
N ALA A 427 15.81 -4.31 -12.64
CA ALA A 427 15.18 -4.88 -11.46
C ALA A 427 13.74 -4.40 -11.25
N THR A 428 13.25 -3.47 -12.08
CA THR A 428 11.87 -2.98 -12.08
C THR A 428 11.36 -2.76 -13.49
N LEU A 429 10.05 -2.92 -13.71
CA LEU A 429 9.38 -2.68 -14.99
C LEU A 429 9.33 -1.18 -15.30
N TYR A 430 9.92 -0.75 -16.42
CA TYR A 430 9.75 0.60 -16.93
C TYR A 430 8.42 0.74 -17.68
N VAL A 431 7.67 1.82 -17.43
CA VAL A 431 6.36 2.05 -18.06
C VAL A 431 6.41 2.10 -19.59
N GLY A 432 7.49 2.66 -20.17
CA GLY A 432 7.65 2.71 -21.62
C GLY A 432 7.80 1.32 -22.23
N ASP A 433 8.53 0.42 -21.56
CA ASP A 433 8.70 -0.96 -21.99
C ASP A 433 7.39 -1.75 -21.88
N PHE A 434 6.61 -1.48 -20.81
CA PHE A 434 5.28 -2.07 -20.62
C PHE A 434 4.33 -1.69 -21.77
N VAL A 435 4.19 -0.39 -22.04
CA VAL A 435 3.29 0.13 -23.08
C VAL A 435 3.69 -0.32 -24.48
N ALA A 436 4.99 -0.34 -24.79
CA ALA A 436 5.47 -0.84 -26.07
C ALA A 436 5.05 -2.30 -26.29
N ALA A 437 5.22 -3.15 -25.28
CA ALA A 437 4.91 -4.58 -25.35
C ALA A 437 3.41 -4.87 -25.54
N LEU A 438 2.52 -4.04 -24.98
CA LEU A 438 1.07 -4.16 -25.22
C LEU A 438 0.73 -4.03 -26.71
N SER A 439 1.36 -3.09 -27.40
CA SER A 439 1.16 -2.84 -28.84
C SER A 439 1.87 -3.86 -29.75
N GLY A 440 2.57 -4.84 -29.18
CA GLY A 440 3.41 -5.80 -29.94
C GLY A 440 4.81 -5.26 -30.31
N GLY A 441 5.22 -4.13 -29.73
CA GLY A 441 6.58 -3.59 -29.84
C GLY A 441 7.46 -4.02 -28.67
N GLY A 442 8.66 -4.52 -28.91
CA GLY A 442 9.50 -5.12 -27.86
C GLY A 442 9.27 -6.62 -27.73
N GLN A 443 10.10 -7.31 -26.93
CA GLN A 443 10.31 -8.78 -26.93
C GLN A 443 9.07 -9.69 -26.70
N SER A 444 7.85 -9.15 -26.67
CA SER A 444 6.61 -9.92 -26.69
C SER A 444 6.47 -10.77 -27.96
N ASP A 445 5.79 -11.90 -27.83
CA ASP A 445 5.47 -12.79 -28.94
C ASP A 445 4.65 -12.03 -30.01
N ALA A 446 5.30 -11.71 -31.15
CA ALA A 446 4.72 -10.95 -32.26
C ALA A 446 3.49 -11.62 -32.90
N THR A 447 3.13 -12.83 -32.47
CA THR A 447 1.92 -13.53 -32.90
C THR A 447 0.67 -13.17 -32.08
N LEU A 448 0.82 -12.48 -30.94
CA LEU A 448 -0.30 -12.10 -30.09
C LEU A 448 -1.01 -10.84 -30.62
N ALA A 449 -2.34 -10.88 -30.63
CA ALA A 449 -3.15 -9.73 -31.01
C ALA A 449 -2.81 -8.50 -30.12
N PRO A 450 -2.65 -7.31 -30.70
CA PRO A 450 -2.25 -6.12 -29.96
C PRO A 450 -3.31 -5.68 -28.95
N LEU A 451 -2.84 -5.14 -27.83
CA LEU A 451 -3.65 -4.48 -26.82
C LEU A 451 -3.40 -2.96 -26.87
N GLU A 452 -4.44 -2.20 -26.54
CA GLU A 452 -4.36 -0.77 -26.25
C GLU A 452 -4.51 -0.54 -24.74
N HIS A 453 -4.23 0.69 -24.29
CA HIS A 453 -4.34 1.10 -22.90
C HIS A 453 -5.11 2.41 -22.76
N SER A 454 -5.56 2.72 -21.54
CA SER A 454 -6.49 3.82 -21.27
C SER A 454 -5.89 5.22 -21.24
N TRP A 455 -4.58 5.36 -21.03
CA TRP A 455 -3.92 6.66 -20.99
C TRP A 455 -3.87 7.37 -22.34
N GLU A 456 -4.00 8.70 -22.32
CA GLU A 456 -3.86 9.56 -23.49
C GLU A 456 -2.39 9.98 -23.71
N GLY A 457 -2.05 10.25 -24.97
CA GLY A 457 -0.80 10.91 -25.35
C GLY A 457 0.42 9.99 -25.39
N GLU A 458 1.53 10.55 -25.86
CA GLU A 458 2.77 9.79 -26.12
C GLU A 458 3.62 9.57 -24.86
N ASP A 459 3.46 10.39 -23.81
CA ASP A 459 4.31 10.37 -22.62
C ASP A 459 3.59 9.81 -21.40
N THR A 460 3.64 8.48 -21.26
CA THR A 460 3.01 7.76 -20.15
C THR A 460 3.69 7.98 -18.81
N THR A 461 4.88 8.60 -18.77
CA THR A 461 5.63 8.83 -17.53
C THR A 461 5.01 9.91 -16.63
N LYS A 462 4.07 10.70 -17.16
CA LYS A 462 3.39 11.80 -16.45
C LYS A 462 2.14 11.35 -15.68
N TRP A 463 1.56 10.21 -16.03
CA TRP A 463 0.29 9.74 -15.49
C TRP A 463 0.46 8.95 -14.19
N HIS A 464 1.12 9.54 -13.20
CA HIS A 464 1.28 8.86 -11.91
C HIS A 464 -0.07 8.61 -11.26
N THR A 465 -0.20 7.44 -10.63
CA THR A 465 -1.38 6.99 -9.88
C THR A 465 -1.04 6.74 -8.42
N THR A 466 0.22 6.82 -8.04
CA THR A 466 0.71 6.85 -6.65
C THR A 466 1.37 8.18 -6.33
N PHE A 467 1.30 8.58 -5.06
CA PHE A 467 2.07 9.71 -4.53
C PHE A 467 2.38 9.48 -3.04
N ASN A 468 3.30 8.56 -2.76
CA ASN A 468 3.62 8.11 -1.41
C ASN A 468 5.06 8.48 -1.02
N ALA A 469 5.17 9.48 -0.16
CA ALA A 469 6.44 9.88 0.43
C ALA A 469 6.51 9.42 1.90
N ARG A 470 7.57 8.68 2.22
CA ARG A 470 7.79 8.10 3.55
C ARG A 470 8.20 9.17 4.56
N THR A 471 7.64 9.15 5.77
CA THR A 471 8.01 10.09 6.85
C THR A 471 9.19 9.56 7.67
N PHE A 472 9.69 10.36 8.60
CA PHE A 472 10.73 9.93 9.54
C PHE A 472 10.21 9.06 10.72
N LEU A 473 8.89 8.91 10.88
CA LEU A 473 8.28 8.08 11.92
C LEU A 473 8.17 6.62 11.47
N GLN A 474 9.33 5.99 11.24
CA GLN A 474 9.42 4.58 10.86
C GLN A 474 10.78 3.97 11.22
N PRO A 475 10.89 2.62 11.32
CA PRO A 475 12.16 1.97 11.63
C PRO A 475 13.24 2.11 10.55
N GLN A 476 12.85 2.44 9.31
CA GLN A 476 13.74 2.54 8.14
C GLN A 476 13.97 3.99 7.73
N LEU A 477 14.63 4.78 8.59
CA LEU A 477 14.89 6.22 8.38
C LEU A 477 15.59 6.53 7.04
N ASN A 478 16.38 5.61 6.51
CA ASN A 478 17.05 5.77 5.21
C ASN A 478 16.09 5.80 4.01
N LYS A 479 14.81 5.51 4.22
CA LYS A 479 13.75 5.63 3.21
C LYS A 479 12.89 6.88 3.38
N ALA A 480 13.09 7.66 4.45
CA ALA A 480 12.32 8.86 4.70
C ALA A 480 12.59 9.94 3.65
N VAL A 481 11.58 10.75 3.37
CA VAL A 481 11.58 11.87 2.44
C VAL A 481 11.26 13.13 3.22
N ARG A 482 11.99 14.21 2.94
CA ARG A 482 11.70 15.52 3.53
C ARG A 482 10.37 16.06 3.04
N PHE A 483 9.68 16.83 3.87
CA PHE A 483 8.38 17.40 3.52
C PHE A 483 8.48 18.24 2.23
N GLU A 484 9.46 19.15 2.10
CA GLU A 484 9.63 19.92 0.86
C GLU A 484 10.09 19.12 -0.38
N GLU A 485 10.56 17.89 -0.19
CA GLU A 485 11.09 17.05 -1.28
C GLU A 485 10.07 16.02 -1.79
N ARG A 486 8.84 15.95 -1.25
CA ARG A 486 7.88 14.88 -1.60
C ARG A 486 7.64 14.77 -3.10
N ALA A 487 7.48 15.89 -3.81
CA ALA A 487 7.27 15.87 -5.25
C ALA A 487 8.54 15.56 -6.08
N THR A 488 9.73 15.77 -5.52
CA THR A 488 10.99 15.78 -6.28
C THR A 488 11.94 14.63 -5.93
N SER A 489 11.80 14.03 -4.75
CA SER A 489 12.64 12.95 -4.27
C SER A 489 12.53 11.70 -5.13
N ASN A 490 13.66 11.02 -5.31
CA ASN A 490 13.71 9.72 -5.99
C ASN A 490 13.21 8.57 -5.09
N LEU A 491 12.98 8.85 -3.80
CA LEU A 491 12.44 7.90 -2.83
C LEU A 491 10.91 7.99 -2.71
N THR A 492 10.29 9.03 -3.26
CA THR A 492 8.83 9.12 -3.35
C THR A 492 8.34 8.12 -4.40
N ASP A 493 7.42 7.26 -4.00
CA ASP A 493 6.66 6.43 -4.93
C ASP A 493 5.65 7.32 -5.66
N CYS A 494 6.03 7.73 -6.86
CA CYS A 494 5.24 8.57 -7.75
C CYS A 494 5.35 8.00 -9.16
N HIS A 495 4.54 6.99 -9.44
CA HIS A 495 4.68 6.14 -10.62
C HIS A 495 3.34 5.91 -11.32
N PRO A 496 3.35 5.76 -12.67
CA PRO A 496 2.17 5.38 -13.44
C PRO A 496 1.98 3.87 -13.31
N LYS A 497 1.28 3.44 -12.26
CA LYS A 497 1.16 2.02 -11.92
C LYS A 497 -0.12 1.40 -12.46
N ASP A 498 -1.22 2.16 -12.47
CA ASP A 498 -2.54 1.61 -12.74
C ASP A 498 -2.97 1.81 -14.20
N PHE A 499 -3.58 0.80 -14.81
CA PHE A 499 -3.98 0.80 -16.22
C PHE A 499 -5.33 0.10 -16.41
N ILE A 500 -6.07 0.54 -17.43
CA ILE A 500 -7.08 -0.30 -18.11
C ILE A 500 -6.52 -0.65 -19.48
N VAL A 501 -6.37 -1.94 -19.75
CA VAL A 501 -5.80 -2.52 -20.97
C VAL A 501 -6.88 -3.31 -21.70
N PHE A 502 -6.95 -3.22 -23.03
CA PHE A 502 -8.04 -3.84 -23.78
C PHE A 502 -7.65 -4.26 -25.20
N SER A 503 -8.40 -5.20 -25.78
CA SER A 503 -8.17 -5.69 -27.14
C SER A 503 -8.43 -4.59 -28.18
N GLN A 504 -7.37 -4.16 -28.88
CA GLN A 504 -7.42 -3.11 -29.90
C GLN A 504 -8.44 -3.40 -31.02
N GLY A 505 -8.56 -4.68 -31.41
CA GLY A 505 -9.46 -5.10 -32.49
C GLY A 505 -10.95 -5.00 -32.13
N SER A 506 -11.30 -5.02 -30.84
CA SER A 506 -12.68 -5.10 -30.36
C SER A 506 -13.16 -3.83 -29.67
N PHE A 507 -12.23 -3.04 -29.13
CA PHE A 507 -12.55 -1.81 -28.42
C PHE A 507 -11.74 -0.64 -28.97
N GLY A 508 -12.32 0.56 -28.92
CA GLY A 508 -11.60 1.82 -29.03
C GLY A 508 -11.87 2.68 -27.80
N ILE A 509 -11.15 3.79 -27.67
CA ILE A 509 -11.38 4.74 -26.58
C ILE A 509 -12.59 5.62 -26.94
N ALA A 510 -13.64 5.57 -26.12
CA ALA A 510 -14.73 6.56 -26.15
C ALA A 510 -14.37 7.79 -25.30
N ARG A 511 -13.72 7.57 -24.16
CA ARG A 511 -13.20 8.60 -23.26
C ARG A 511 -11.87 8.14 -22.67
N HIS A 512 -10.84 8.95 -22.81
CA HIS A 512 -9.54 8.68 -22.22
C HIS A 512 -9.61 8.60 -20.69
N ALA A 513 -8.63 7.94 -20.09
CA ALA A 513 -8.57 7.77 -18.65
C ALA A 513 -8.51 9.11 -17.91
N VAL A 514 -9.33 9.21 -16.87
CA VAL A 514 -9.19 10.21 -15.81
C VAL A 514 -8.68 9.52 -14.54
N ARG A 515 -8.01 10.31 -13.69
CA ARG A 515 -7.56 9.89 -12.36
C ARG A 515 -8.47 10.49 -11.28
N ASP A 516 -8.59 9.84 -10.14
CA ASP A 516 -9.24 10.39 -8.95
C ASP A 516 -8.51 9.95 -7.68
N ASN A 517 -8.06 10.91 -6.86
CA ASN A 517 -7.47 10.68 -5.55
C ASN A 517 -8.29 11.32 -4.41
N THR A 518 -9.55 11.66 -4.68
CA THR A 518 -10.51 12.29 -3.76
C THR A 518 -11.75 11.41 -3.50
N GLY A 519 -12.04 10.45 -4.39
CA GLY A 519 -13.27 9.65 -4.37
C GLY A 519 -14.49 10.40 -4.90
N ARG A 520 -14.28 11.52 -5.59
CA ARG A 520 -15.31 12.42 -6.14
C ARG A 520 -15.10 12.71 -7.63
N GLY A 521 -14.30 11.90 -8.31
CA GLY A 521 -13.96 12.06 -9.72
C GLY A 521 -12.99 13.20 -10.03
N GLU A 522 -12.22 13.65 -9.04
CA GLU A 522 -11.26 14.75 -9.18
C GLU A 522 -9.84 14.27 -8.83
N PHE A 523 -8.86 14.67 -9.65
CA PHE A 523 -7.45 14.47 -9.32
C PHE A 523 -6.82 15.78 -8.84
N VAL A 524 -6.37 15.80 -7.59
CA VAL A 524 -5.61 16.91 -7.02
C VAL A 524 -4.12 16.58 -7.16
N GLU A 525 -3.44 17.29 -8.06
CA GLU A 525 -1.99 17.15 -8.28
C GLU A 525 -1.20 17.45 -6.99
N GLU A 526 -0.13 16.68 -6.77
CA GLU A 526 0.77 16.80 -5.61
C GLU A 526 0.11 16.62 -4.22
N MET A 527 -1.13 16.13 -4.17
CA MET A 527 -1.78 15.75 -2.91
C MET A 527 -1.20 14.42 -2.41
N ASP A 528 -0.82 14.37 -1.14
CA ASP A 528 -0.51 13.11 -0.47
C ASP A 528 -1.80 12.33 -0.22
N PHE A 529 -1.91 11.12 -0.78
CA PHE A 529 -3.02 10.20 -0.52
C PHE A 529 -2.47 8.83 -0.09
N PRO A 530 -3.12 8.14 0.86
CA PRO A 530 -4.51 8.31 1.29
C PRO A 530 -4.77 9.58 2.09
N THR A 531 -6.03 10.02 2.10
CA THR A 531 -6.49 11.21 2.83
C THR A 531 -7.46 10.82 3.93
N SER A 532 -7.97 11.78 4.70
CA SER A 532 -9.04 11.54 5.67
C SER A 532 -10.34 10.99 5.04
N THR A 533 -10.53 11.16 3.73
CA THR A 533 -11.76 10.78 3.02
C THR A 533 -11.54 9.82 1.84
N PHE A 534 -10.29 9.67 1.38
CA PHE A 534 -9.90 8.76 0.31
C PHE A 534 -8.98 7.65 0.86
N PRO A 535 -9.40 6.38 0.84
CA PRO A 535 -8.78 5.32 1.65
C PRO A 535 -7.56 4.63 1.02
N SER A 536 -7.24 4.92 -0.24
CA SER A 536 -6.19 4.22 -0.98
C SER A 536 -4.96 5.11 -1.20
N ASP A 537 -3.80 4.47 -1.29
CA ASP A 537 -2.53 5.07 -1.72
C ASP A 537 -2.33 4.99 -3.26
N HIS A 538 -3.35 4.49 -3.97
CA HIS A 538 -3.50 4.49 -5.43
C HIS A 538 -4.73 5.30 -5.85
N ALA A 539 -4.58 6.09 -6.90
CA ALA A 539 -5.67 6.81 -7.55
C ALA A 539 -6.57 5.83 -8.32
N ILE A 540 -7.86 6.16 -8.38
CA ILE A 540 -8.81 5.45 -9.24
C ILE A 540 -8.54 5.87 -10.69
N VAL A 541 -8.53 4.90 -11.61
CA VAL A 541 -8.43 5.13 -13.05
C VAL A 541 -9.78 4.83 -13.69
N SER A 542 -10.35 5.75 -14.46
CA SER A 542 -11.64 5.53 -15.13
C SER A 542 -11.62 5.93 -16.60
N ALA A 543 -12.05 5.04 -17.49
CA ALA A 543 -12.08 5.25 -18.93
C ALA A 543 -13.35 4.65 -19.55
N ALA A 544 -13.78 5.18 -20.68
CA ALA A 544 -14.89 4.61 -21.45
C ALA A 544 -14.38 3.94 -22.71
N LEU A 545 -14.75 2.68 -22.93
CA LEU A 545 -14.34 1.90 -24.09
C LEU A 545 -15.52 1.71 -25.04
N ARG A 546 -15.37 2.10 -26.31
CA ARG A 546 -16.37 1.87 -27.35
C ARG A 546 -16.21 0.48 -27.95
N TRP A 547 -17.24 -0.34 -27.91
CA TRP A 547 -17.28 -1.57 -28.68
C TRP A 547 -17.24 -1.27 -30.18
N LYS A 548 -16.19 -1.75 -30.85
CA LYS A 548 -16.08 -1.73 -32.30
C LYS A 548 -16.94 -2.88 -32.79
N SER A 549 -18.20 -2.61 -33.14
CA SER A 549 -18.99 -3.58 -33.90
C SER A 549 -18.13 -3.98 -35.10
N ALA A 550 -17.82 -5.26 -35.28
CA ALA A 550 -17.09 -5.74 -36.44
C ALA A 550 -17.61 -5.00 -37.69
N LEU A 551 -16.73 -4.24 -38.34
CA LEU A 551 -16.95 -3.64 -39.65
C LEU A 551 -17.29 -4.73 -40.66
#